data_AF-A0A6A7LX16-F1
#
_entry.id   AF-A0A6A7LX16-F1
#
_cell.length_a   1.000
_cell.length_b   1.000
_cell.length_c   1.000
_cell.angle_alpha   90.00
_cell.angle_beta   90.00
_cell.angle_gamma   90.00
#
_symmetry.space_group_name_H-M   'P 1'
#
loop_
_entity.id
_entity.type
_entity.pdbx_description
1 polymer ?
#
loop_
_entity_poly.entity_id
_entity_poly.type
_entity_poly.pdbx_seq_one_letter_code
_entity_poly.pdbx_strand_id
1 'polypeptide(L)'
;MVLLTHAELDWLRAAYPKLVPNDHNTEIRGEITFRAAYDVASAVFSIARPHAAEPPGLILSGTYDILIKDVATMEKVRWLFPRLYIQDDAFPCCAERHFYVGKGACLCGPSEEAALLKQGYFFQQYLEELCIPFLYGQRYYDIHAQWPWPQYDHDTLGALESYLARGNLESIQFTLWWSLNAYATWPWMRAILSSKKRPKGHMPCFCEKGAPIRNCHPEAWEGLKKLYADVRASGVELPSVDQGGGA
;
A
#
# COMPACT_ATOMS: atom_id res chain seq x y z
N MET A 1 9.23 9.91 -13.00
CA MET A 1 9.30 10.80 -11.83
C MET A 1 10.72 10.82 -11.32
N VAL A 2 11.25 12.00 -10.95
CA VAL A 2 12.52 12.07 -10.21
C VAL A 2 12.22 11.68 -8.77
N LEU A 3 12.86 10.63 -8.27
CA LEU A 3 12.65 10.07 -6.94
C LEU A 3 13.33 10.88 -5.83
N LEU A 4 14.32 11.70 -6.15
CA LEU A 4 15.16 12.35 -5.15
C LEU A 4 15.40 13.81 -5.51
N THR A 5 15.12 14.70 -4.57
CA THR A 5 15.69 16.05 -4.52
C THR A 5 17.17 16.00 -4.12
N HIS A 6 17.90 17.10 -4.29
CA HIS A 6 19.31 17.17 -3.85
C HIS A 6 19.47 16.94 -2.35
N ALA A 7 18.58 17.50 -1.53
CA ALA A 7 18.61 17.32 -0.08
C ALA A 7 18.36 15.85 0.32
N GLU A 8 17.42 15.17 -0.36
CA GLU A 8 17.16 13.74 -0.13
C GLU A 8 18.33 12.85 -0.58
N LEU A 9 19.05 13.25 -1.63
CA LEU A 9 20.24 12.54 -2.07
C LEU A 9 21.36 12.59 -1.03
N ASP A 10 21.60 13.77 -0.45
CA ASP A 10 22.60 13.94 0.61
C ASP A 10 22.21 13.15 1.86
N TRP A 11 20.94 13.21 2.24
CA TRP A 11 20.40 12.40 3.33
C TRP A 11 20.55 10.89 3.06
N LEU A 12 20.19 10.42 1.86
CA LEU A 12 20.26 9.01 1.48
C LEU A 12 21.70 8.48 1.58
N ARG A 13 22.67 9.25 1.07
CA ARG A 13 24.09 8.92 1.14
C ARG A 13 24.61 8.86 2.58
N ALA A 14 24.11 9.73 3.46
CA ALA A 14 24.51 9.75 4.86
C ALA A 14 23.86 8.62 5.67
N ALA A 15 22.56 8.39 5.50
CA ALA A 15 21.77 7.47 6.32
C ALA A 15 21.82 6.02 5.82
N TYR A 16 21.82 5.82 4.50
CA TYR A 16 21.81 4.50 3.85
C TYR A 16 22.82 4.47 2.69
N PRO A 17 24.14 4.53 2.96
CA PRO A 17 25.18 4.71 1.95
C PRO A 17 25.27 3.59 0.89
N LYS A 18 24.65 2.43 1.16
CA LYS A 18 24.59 1.29 0.23
C LYS A 18 23.41 1.36 -0.75
N LEU A 19 22.48 2.30 -0.57
CA LEU A 19 21.40 2.57 -1.50
C LEU A 19 21.84 3.65 -2.49
N VAL A 20 21.96 3.25 -3.76
CA VAL A 20 22.53 4.08 -4.82
C VAL A 20 21.46 4.36 -5.87
N PRO A 21 21.11 5.64 -6.14
CA PRO A 21 20.25 5.99 -7.24
C PRO A 21 20.96 5.82 -8.59
N ASN A 22 20.20 5.55 -9.64
CA ASN A 22 20.71 5.63 -11.01
C ASN A 22 20.94 7.08 -11.47
N ASP A 23 21.58 7.26 -12.62
CA ASP A 23 21.93 8.59 -13.18
C ASP A 23 20.72 9.51 -13.41
N HIS A 24 19.52 8.94 -13.51
CA HIS A 24 18.27 9.67 -13.74
C HIS A 24 17.43 9.86 -12.47
N ASN A 25 17.89 9.37 -11.31
CA ASN A 25 17.12 9.32 -10.07
C ASN A 25 15.72 8.71 -10.26
N THR A 26 15.56 7.70 -11.12
CA THR A 26 14.30 6.98 -11.35
C THR A 26 14.28 5.59 -10.72
N GLU A 27 15.44 5.12 -10.29
CA GLU A 27 15.63 3.85 -9.59
C GLU A 27 16.64 4.05 -8.47
N ILE A 28 16.46 3.32 -7.36
CA ILE A 28 17.39 3.23 -6.24
C ILE A 28 17.61 1.76 -5.96
N ARG A 29 18.87 1.32 -5.90
CA ARG A 29 19.25 -0.08 -5.74
C ARG A 29 20.30 -0.26 -4.65
N GLY A 30 20.29 -1.43 -4.05
CA GLY A 30 21.36 -1.90 -3.18
C GLY A 30 20.86 -2.43 -1.86
N GLU A 31 21.80 -2.64 -0.96
CA GLU A 31 21.52 -3.26 0.34
C GLU A 31 20.95 -2.23 1.33
N ILE A 32 19.79 -2.54 1.90
CA ILE A 32 19.25 -1.83 3.06
C ILE A 32 19.46 -2.67 4.31
N THR A 33 19.99 -2.06 5.37
CA THR A 33 20.03 -2.64 6.72
C THR A 33 19.16 -1.81 7.63
N PHE A 34 18.31 -2.45 8.42
CA PHE A 34 17.53 -1.78 9.45
C PHE A 34 17.65 -2.48 10.80
N ARG A 35 17.41 -1.69 11.84
CA ARG A 35 17.10 -2.15 13.20
C ARG A 35 15.91 -1.34 13.67
N ALA A 36 14.83 -1.99 14.06
CA ALA A 36 13.60 -1.32 14.45
C ALA A 36 12.86 -2.09 15.54
N ALA A 37 11.93 -1.42 16.19
CA ALA A 37 11.07 -1.98 17.21
C ALA A 37 9.60 -1.75 16.89
N TYR A 38 8.76 -2.68 17.33
CA TYR A 38 7.33 -2.49 17.39
C TYR A 38 6.83 -2.78 18.80
N ASP A 39 6.21 -1.79 19.42
CA ASP A 39 5.56 -1.93 20.72
C ASP A 39 4.07 -2.21 20.53
N VAL A 40 3.67 -3.45 20.81
CA VAL A 40 2.29 -3.92 20.69
C VAL A 40 1.35 -3.14 21.60
N ALA A 41 1.81 -2.70 22.78
CA ALA A 41 0.97 -2.01 23.76
C ALA A 41 0.55 -0.62 23.29
N SER A 42 1.46 0.10 22.62
CA SER A 42 1.19 1.44 22.08
C SER A 42 0.88 1.46 20.58
N ALA A 43 1.02 0.33 19.89
CA ALA A 43 0.94 0.20 18.44
C ALA A 43 1.91 1.16 17.70
N VAL A 44 3.11 1.35 18.25
CA VAL A 44 4.12 2.25 17.71
C VAL A 44 5.27 1.46 17.08
N PHE A 45 5.54 1.77 15.82
CA PHE A 45 6.77 1.37 15.14
C PHE A 45 7.86 2.43 15.31
N SER A 46 9.11 2.01 15.49
CA SER A 46 10.23 2.94 15.66
C SER A 46 11.53 2.37 15.09
N ILE A 47 12.20 3.14 14.23
CA ILE A 47 13.55 2.81 13.73
C ILE A 47 14.56 3.14 14.83
N ALA A 48 15.37 2.16 15.23
CA ALA A 48 16.45 2.36 16.19
C ALA A 48 17.59 3.15 15.52
N ARG A 49 17.85 4.36 16.00
CA ARG A 49 18.92 5.22 15.48
C ARG A 49 20.21 5.04 16.26
N PRO A 50 21.38 5.18 15.61
CA PRO A 50 22.65 5.29 16.33
C PRO A 50 22.58 6.43 17.35
N HIS A 51 23.06 6.18 18.57
CA HIS A 51 23.12 7.16 19.67
C HIS A 51 21.77 7.64 20.25
N ALA A 52 20.63 7.12 19.78
CA ALA A 52 19.35 7.32 20.43
C ALA A 52 19.13 6.29 21.55
N ALA A 53 18.23 6.61 22.49
CA ALA A 53 17.72 5.62 23.43
C ALA A 53 17.06 4.47 22.66
N GLU A 54 17.18 3.25 23.19
CA GLU A 54 16.58 2.07 22.57
C GLU A 54 15.04 2.19 22.59
N PRO A 55 14.37 2.05 21.43
CA PRO A 55 12.92 2.13 21.40
C PRO A 55 12.29 0.94 22.14
N PRO A 56 11.14 1.14 22.81
CA PRO A 56 10.42 0.05 23.45
C PRO A 56 9.85 -0.93 22.41
N GLY A 57 9.56 -2.16 22.86
CA GLY A 57 8.90 -3.19 22.04
C GLY A 57 9.83 -4.29 21.54
N LEU A 58 9.33 -5.11 20.60
CA LEU A 58 10.10 -6.21 20.03
C LEU A 58 11.07 -5.67 18.99
N ILE A 59 12.37 -5.82 19.25
CA ILE A 59 13.42 -5.35 18.36
C ILE A 59 13.79 -6.43 17.35
N LEU A 60 13.71 -6.09 16.07
CA LEU A 60 14.18 -6.92 14.96
C LEU A 60 15.13 -6.12 14.07
N SER A 61 16.02 -6.85 13.40
CA SER A 61 16.93 -6.30 12.41
C SER A 61 16.96 -7.21 11.18
N GLY A 62 17.29 -6.62 10.04
CA GLY A 62 17.45 -7.35 8.79
C GLY A 62 18.26 -6.57 7.78
N THR A 63 18.79 -7.31 6.82
CA THR A 63 19.58 -6.79 5.71
C THR A 63 19.07 -7.44 4.43
N TYR A 64 18.68 -6.63 3.45
CA TYR A 64 18.05 -7.10 2.21
C TYR A 64 18.59 -6.31 1.02
N ASP A 65 18.77 -6.98 -0.12
CA ASP A 65 19.03 -6.30 -1.39
C ASP A 65 17.70 -5.85 -2.01
N ILE A 66 17.57 -4.56 -2.27
CA ILE A 66 16.30 -3.95 -2.70
C ILE A 66 16.44 -3.16 -4.00
N LEU A 67 15.32 -3.07 -4.71
CA LEU A 67 15.11 -2.14 -5.81
C LEU A 67 13.87 -1.31 -5.51
N ILE A 68 14.02 0.00 -5.51
CA ILE A 68 12.91 0.95 -5.54
C ILE A 68 12.88 1.56 -6.93
N LYS A 69 11.80 1.35 -7.66
CA LYS A 69 11.67 1.80 -9.04
C LYS A 69 10.37 2.57 -9.25
N ASP A 70 10.48 3.70 -9.94
CA ASP A 70 9.31 4.39 -10.43
C ASP A 70 8.53 3.50 -11.42
N VAL A 71 7.25 3.27 -11.13
CA VAL A 71 6.33 2.50 -11.97
C VAL A 71 5.38 3.41 -12.76
N ALA A 72 5.56 4.74 -12.70
CA ALA A 72 4.80 5.71 -13.47
C ALA A 72 5.18 5.73 -14.97
N THR A 73 5.47 4.58 -15.57
CA THR A 73 5.65 4.44 -17.03
C THR A 73 4.33 4.56 -17.79
N MET A 74 3.19 4.53 -17.10
CA MET A 74 1.91 4.93 -17.68
C MET A 74 1.70 6.42 -17.43
N GLU A 75 1.74 7.23 -18.49
CA GLU A 75 1.58 8.70 -18.49
C GLU A 75 0.32 9.22 -17.74
N LYS A 76 -0.58 8.33 -17.32
CA LYS A 76 -1.88 8.65 -16.71
C LYS A 76 -1.94 8.51 -15.19
N VAL A 77 -0.90 8.02 -14.51
CA VAL A 77 -0.97 7.78 -13.05
C VAL A 77 0.24 8.35 -12.32
N ARG A 78 0.29 9.68 -12.19
CA ARG A 78 1.29 10.40 -11.36
C ARG A 78 1.04 10.29 -9.85
N TRP A 79 0.17 9.37 -9.43
CA TRP A 79 -0.36 9.26 -8.08
C TRP A 79 0.09 7.98 -7.38
N LEU A 80 1.10 7.28 -7.90
CA LEU A 80 1.60 6.06 -7.29
C LEU A 80 2.97 6.31 -6.69
N PHE A 81 3.19 5.72 -5.53
CA PHE A 81 4.52 5.54 -5.01
C PHE A 81 5.35 4.67 -5.97
N PRO A 82 6.68 4.84 -5.94
CA PRO A 82 7.58 3.86 -6.50
C PRO A 82 7.29 2.48 -5.91
N ARG A 83 7.59 1.43 -6.68
CA ARG A 83 7.43 0.06 -6.20
C ARG A 83 8.74 -0.41 -5.57
N LEU A 84 8.62 -0.97 -4.37
CA LEU A 84 9.70 -1.70 -3.70
C LEU A 84 9.69 -3.15 -4.19
N TYR A 85 10.87 -3.66 -4.54
CA TYR A 85 11.14 -5.06 -4.84
C TYR A 85 12.28 -5.53 -3.95
N ILE A 86 12.17 -6.77 -3.47
CA ILE A 86 13.26 -7.45 -2.79
C ILE A 86 13.94 -8.33 -3.84
N GLN A 87 15.24 -8.10 -4.07
CA GLN A 87 15.99 -8.67 -5.19
C GLN A 87 16.38 -10.13 -4.91
N ASP A 88 16.53 -10.51 -3.65
CA ASP A 88 16.78 -11.88 -3.22
C ASP A 88 15.46 -12.68 -3.06
N ASP A 89 15.58 -14.01 -2.94
CA ASP A 89 14.45 -14.89 -2.62
C ASP A 89 14.27 -15.03 -1.10
N ALA A 90 14.55 -13.98 -0.31
CA ALA A 90 14.44 -14.04 1.15
C ALA A 90 13.01 -14.33 1.64
N PHE A 91 12.00 -13.96 0.84
CA PHE A 91 10.60 -14.13 1.21
C PHE A 91 9.78 -14.81 0.11
N PRO A 92 8.83 -15.68 0.49
CA PRO A 92 7.80 -16.16 -0.43
C PRO A 92 6.99 -14.98 -1.00
N CYS A 93 6.87 -14.94 -2.32
CA CYS A 93 6.03 -13.96 -3.02
C CYS A 93 4.56 -14.41 -2.97
N CYS A 94 3.84 -14.05 -1.91
CA CYS A 94 2.41 -14.35 -1.74
C CYS A 94 1.63 -13.16 -1.15
N ALA A 95 0.30 -13.22 -1.28
CA ALA A 95 -0.60 -12.15 -0.86
C ALA A 95 -0.57 -11.92 0.66
N GLU A 96 -0.46 -12.99 1.46
CA GLU A 96 -0.38 -12.91 2.93
C GLU A 96 0.88 -12.16 3.39
N ARG A 97 1.92 -12.16 2.55
CA ARG A 97 3.15 -11.38 2.74
C ARG A 97 3.13 -10.05 1.97
N HIS A 98 1.96 -9.60 1.53
CA HIS A 98 1.78 -8.31 0.85
C HIS A 98 2.68 -8.14 -0.36
N PHE A 99 2.84 -9.21 -1.16
CA PHE A 99 3.45 -9.14 -2.48
C PHE A 99 2.41 -9.27 -3.59
N TYR A 100 2.55 -8.41 -4.61
CA TYR A 100 1.83 -8.55 -5.87
C TYR A 100 2.41 -9.66 -6.74
N VAL A 101 1.62 -10.12 -7.71
CA VAL A 101 2.14 -10.87 -8.86
C VAL A 101 3.23 -10.02 -9.52
N GLY A 102 4.46 -10.54 -9.62
CA GLY A 102 5.63 -9.77 -10.07
C GLY A 102 6.56 -9.25 -8.96
N LYS A 103 6.41 -9.73 -7.71
CA LYS A 103 7.30 -9.47 -6.56
C LYS A 103 7.34 -8.02 -6.05
N GLY A 104 6.48 -7.14 -6.55
CA GLY A 104 6.35 -5.79 -6.02
C GLY A 104 5.65 -5.80 -4.66
N ALA A 105 6.15 -5.02 -3.69
CA ALA A 105 5.53 -4.92 -2.38
C ALA A 105 4.27 -4.03 -2.39
N CYS A 106 3.24 -4.49 -1.66
CA CYS A 106 2.10 -3.69 -1.22
C CYS A 106 2.47 -3.04 0.12
N LEU A 107 2.72 -1.74 0.10
CA LEU A 107 3.21 -1.03 1.28
C LEU A 107 2.10 -0.37 2.11
N CYS A 108 0.99 -0.01 1.47
CA CYS A 108 -0.16 0.60 2.13
C CYS A 108 -1.41 0.48 1.26
N GLY A 109 -2.57 0.76 1.85
CA GLY A 109 -3.85 0.81 1.13
C GLY A 109 -3.96 2.07 0.26
N PRO A 110 -4.88 2.08 -0.72
CA PRO A 110 -4.99 3.15 -1.69
C PRO A 110 -5.31 4.51 -1.06
N SER A 111 -6.18 4.57 -0.05
CA SER A 111 -6.52 5.86 0.58
C SER A 111 -5.38 6.40 1.44
N GLU A 112 -4.57 5.53 2.05
CA GLU A 112 -3.33 5.92 2.75
C GLU A 112 -2.31 6.49 1.76
N GLU A 113 -2.07 5.80 0.65
CA GLU A 113 -1.16 6.26 -0.40
C GLU A 113 -1.58 7.63 -0.95
N ALA A 114 -2.86 7.81 -1.28
CA ALA A 114 -3.39 9.10 -1.71
C ALA A 114 -3.20 10.21 -0.66
N ALA A 115 -3.41 9.89 0.62
CA ALA A 115 -3.25 10.87 1.71
C ALA A 115 -1.79 11.30 1.91
N LEU A 116 -0.84 10.37 1.76
CA LEU A 116 0.58 10.66 1.84
C LEU A 116 1.03 11.50 0.64
N LEU A 117 0.65 11.09 -0.58
CA LEU A 117 1.04 11.80 -1.80
C LEU A 117 0.43 13.20 -1.92
N LYS A 118 -0.73 13.46 -1.28
CA LYS A 118 -1.31 14.81 -1.21
C LYS A 118 -0.36 15.82 -0.58
N GLN A 119 0.50 15.39 0.35
CA GLN A 119 1.46 16.26 1.02
C GLN A 119 2.71 16.52 0.16
N GLY A 120 2.82 15.83 -0.97
CA GLY A 120 4.04 15.72 -1.77
C GLY A 120 4.70 14.36 -1.55
N TYR A 121 5.49 13.96 -2.54
CA TYR A 121 6.31 12.76 -2.43
C TYR A 121 7.64 13.13 -1.75
N PHE A 122 7.91 12.49 -0.61
CA PHE A 122 9.17 12.59 0.12
C PHE A 122 9.79 11.21 0.28
N PHE A 123 10.96 11.00 -0.32
CA PHE A 123 11.62 9.70 -0.34
C PHE A 123 12.00 9.21 1.05
N GLN A 124 12.47 10.12 1.93
CA GLN A 124 12.77 9.75 3.31
C GLN A 124 11.54 9.18 4.01
N GLN A 125 10.40 9.86 3.89
CA GLN A 125 9.14 9.40 4.49
C GLN A 125 8.72 8.06 3.90
N TYR A 126 8.75 7.92 2.58
CA TYR A 126 8.44 6.66 1.90
C TYR A 126 9.34 5.50 2.38
N LEU A 127 10.65 5.71 2.48
CA LEU A 127 11.58 4.67 2.90
C LEU A 127 11.36 4.29 4.37
N GLU A 128 11.22 5.28 5.25
CA GLU A 128 11.23 5.07 6.71
C GLU A 128 9.87 4.76 7.31
N GLU A 129 8.78 5.23 6.69
CA GLU A 129 7.40 5.01 7.17
C GLU A 129 6.66 3.92 6.40
N LEU A 130 7.18 3.48 5.24
CA LEU A 130 6.55 2.42 4.45
C LEU A 130 7.50 1.23 4.18
N CYS A 131 8.65 1.46 3.54
CA CYS A 131 9.53 0.35 3.15
C CYS A 131 10.15 -0.37 4.35
N ILE A 132 10.77 0.34 5.28
CA ILE A 132 11.42 -0.28 6.45
C ILE A 132 10.39 -0.97 7.36
N PRO A 133 9.22 -0.37 7.68
CA PRO A 133 8.15 -1.09 8.37
C PRO A 133 7.73 -2.36 7.64
N PHE A 134 7.56 -2.32 6.31
CA PHE A 134 7.25 -3.53 5.54
C PHE A 134 8.32 -4.61 5.72
N LEU A 135 9.61 -4.29 5.63
CA LEU A 135 10.70 -5.24 5.83
C LEU A 135 10.77 -5.78 7.27
N TYR A 136 10.47 -4.94 8.26
CA TYR A 136 10.30 -5.39 9.65
C TYR A 136 9.13 -6.38 9.77
N GLY A 137 8.01 -6.05 9.14
CA GLY A 137 6.81 -6.89 9.13
C GLY A 137 7.07 -8.25 8.51
N GLN A 138 7.84 -8.32 7.41
CA GLN A 138 8.27 -9.60 6.83
C GLN A 138 9.07 -10.43 7.84
N ARG A 139 10.03 -9.81 8.53
CA ARG A 139 10.85 -10.51 9.52
C ARG A 139 10.03 -10.98 10.72
N TYR A 140 9.08 -10.16 11.17
CA TYR A 140 8.14 -10.53 12.22
C TYR A 140 7.27 -11.71 11.77
N TYR A 141 6.79 -11.70 10.53
CA TYR A 141 5.97 -12.76 9.95
C TYR A 141 6.72 -14.10 9.89
N ASP A 142 8.03 -14.12 9.58
CA ASP A 142 8.83 -15.35 9.64
C ASP A 142 8.78 -16.03 11.01
N ILE A 143 8.73 -15.23 12.07
CA ILE A 143 8.81 -15.69 13.46
C ILE A 143 7.41 -16.07 13.98
N HIS A 144 6.39 -15.29 13.61
CA HIS A 144 5.07 -15.36 14.22
C HIS A 144 3.96 -15.86 13.30
N ALA A 145 4.22 -16.01 11.99
CA ALA A 145 3.25 -16.36 10.95
C ALA A 145 2.01 -15.45 10.91
N GLN A 146 2.17 -14.21 11.40
CA GLN A 146 1.17 -13.15 11.40
C GLN A 146 1.88 -11.81 11.40
N TRP A 147 1.20 -10.74 10.99
CA TRP A 147 1.78 -9.41 10.99
C TRP A 147 1.76 -8.75 12.37
N PRO A 148 2.71 -7.84 12.65
CA PRO A 148 2.79 -7.13 13.93
C PRO A 148 1.61 -6.18 14.17
N TRP A 149 0.95 -5.68 13.11
CA TRP A 149 -0.18 -4.75 13.19
C TRP A 149 -1.41 -5.27 12.42
N PRO A 150 -2.60 -4.71 12.71
CA PRO A 150 -3.80 -5.00 11.93
C PRO A 150 -3.60 -4.73 10.45
N GLN A 151 -4.23 -5.54 9.61
CA GLN A 151 -4.09 -5.49 8.17
C GLN A 151 -5.44 -5.32 7.51
N TYR A 152 -5.41 -4.71 6.34
CA TYR A 152 -6.52 -4.82 5.42
C TYR A 152 -6.46 -6.15 4.68
N ASP A 153 -7.63 -6.61 4.27
CA ASP A 153 -7.77 -7.72 3.33
C ASP A 153 -7.09 -7.40 1.99
N HIS A 154 -7.02 -8.41 1.11
CA HIS A 154 -6.46 -8.24 -0.21
C HIS A 154 -7.48 -7.67 -1.22
N ASP A 155 -6.96 -7.16 -2.33
CA ASP A 155 -7.72 -6.72 -3.50
C ASP A 155 -8.82 -5.68 -3.16
N THR A 156 -10.03 -5.92 -3.66
CA THR A 156 -11.17 -5.00 -3.49
C THR A 156 -11.61 -4.86 -2.04
N LEU A 157 -11.48 -5.91 -1.23
CA LEU A 157 -11.88 -5.83 0.18
C LEU A 157 -10.96 -4.84 0.91
N GLY A 158 -9.65 -4.99 0.76
CA GLY A 158 -8.69 -4.06 1.36
C GLY A 158 -8.80 -2.63 0.84
N ALA A 159 -9.10 -2.45 -0.46
CA ALA A 159 -9.35 -1.13 -1.01
C ALA A 159 -10.57 -0.45 -0.36
N LEU A 160 -11.63 -1.20 -0.07
CA LEU A 160 -12.83 -0.69 0.60
C LEU A 160 -12.57 -0.40 2.09
N GLU A 161 -11.80 -1.24 2.77
CA GLU A 161 -11.39 -1.03 4.16
C GLU A 161 -10.50 0.21 4.32
N SER A 162 -9.50 0.35 3.44
CA SER A 162 -8.69 1.55 3.31
C SER A 162 -9.56 2.80 3.06
N TYR A 163 -10.56 2.70 2.16
CA TYR A 163 -11.48 3.82 1.91
C TYR A 163 -12.39 4.14 3.10
N LEU A 164 -12.79 3.14 3.89
CA LEU A 164 -13.51 3.39 5.13
C LEU A 164 -12.64 4.15 6.14
N ALA A 165 -11.40 3.70 6.32
CA ALA A 165 -10.48 4.22 7.33
C ALA A 165 -10.02 5.65 7.02
N ARG A 166 -9.70 5.94 5.74
CA ARG A 166 -9.02 7.19 5.33
C ARG A 166 -9.63 7.87 4.11
N GLY A 167 -10.59 7.23 3.44
CA GLY A 167 -11.12 7.71 2.18
C GLY A 167 -11.94 8.99 2.30
N ASN A 168 -11.88 9.84 1.27
CA ASN A 168 -12.63 11.07 1.15
C ASN A 168 -12.89 11.41 -0.33
N LEU A 169 -13.56 12.53 -0.62
CA LEU A 169 -13.93 12.90 -1.99
C LEU A 169 -12.74 13.03 -2.94
N GLU A 170 -11.58 13.42 -2.43
CA GLU A 170 -10.36 13.58 -3.23
C GLU A 170 -9.70 12.23 -3.53
N SER A 171 -9.87 11.23 -2.66
CA SER A 171 -9.30 9.88 -2.85
C SER A 171 -10.20 8.93 -3.66
N ILE A 172 -11.39 9.37 -4.08
CA ILE A 172 -12.32 8.52 -4.85
C ILE A 172 -11.66 8.02 -6.14
N GLN A 173 -11.13 8.93 -6.96
CA GLN A 173 -10.54 8.55 -8.26
C GLN A 173 -9.41 7.55 -8.09
N PHE A 174 -8.58 7.75 -7.06
CA PHE A 174 -7.48 6.86 -6.74
C PHE A 174 -7.97 5.47 -6.30
N THR A 175 -8.98 5.43 -5.44
CA THR A 175 -9.61 4.18 -4.97
C THR A 175 -10.27 3.40 -6.12
N LEU A 176 -10.97 4.11 -7.01
CA LEU A 176 -11.59 3.52 -8.20
C LEU A 176 -10.54 2.98 -9.18
N TRP A 177 -9.45 3.72 -9.39
CA TRP A 177 -8.33 3.29 -10.22
C TRP A 177 -7.68 2.02 -9.66
N TRP A 178 -7.42 1.97 -8.35
CA TRP A 178 -6.89 0.77 -7.70
C TRP A 178 -7.82 -0.43 -7.88
N SER A 179 -9.11 -0.21 -7.68
CA SER A 179 -10.11 -1.27 -7.82
C SER A 179 -10.26 -1.77 -9.25
N LEU A 180 -10.07 -0.91 -10.26
CA LEU A 180 -10.01 -1.30 -11.68
C LEU A 180 -8.85 -2.28 -11.94
N ASN A 181 -7.69 -2.05 -11.33
CA ASN A 181 -6.51 -2.89 -11.48
C ASN A 181 -6.55 -4.20 -10.66
N ALA A 182 -7.51 -4.34 -9.74
CA ALA A 182 -7.79 -5.63 -9.09
C ALA A 182 -8.59 -6.61 -10.01
N TYR A 183 -8.91 -6.18 -11.24
CA TYR A 183 -9.50 -6.90 -12.39
C TYR A 183 -10.74 -7.77 -12.16
N ALA A 184 -10.68 -8.80 -11.33
CA ALA A 184 -11.72 -9.84 -11.23
C ALA A 184 -13.05 -9.30 -10.70
N THR A 185 -13.02 -8.37 -9.75
CA THR A 185 -14.19 -7.85 -9.03
C THR A 185 -14.66 -6.50 -9.53
N TRP A 186 -13.87 -5.79 -10.35
CA TRP A 186 -14.20 -4.44 -10.83
C TRP A 186 -15.53 -4.37 -11.58
N PRO A 187 -15.86 -5.25 -12.54
CA PRO A 187 -17.14 -5.18 -13.26
C PRO A 187 -18.35 -5.20 -12.31
N TRP A 188 -18.25 -6.00 -11.25
CA TRP A 188 -19.28 -6.10 -10.24
C TRP A 188 -19.33 -4.87 -9.32
N MET A 189 -18.17 -4.40 -8.83
CA MET A 189 -18.12 -3.18 -8.02
C MET A 189 -18.66 -1.97 -8.80
N ARG A 190 -18.26 -1.82 -10.06
CA ARG A 190 -18.77 -0.79 -10.97
C ARG A 190 -20.28 -0.88 -11.13
N ALA A 191 -20.85 -2.08 -11.30
CA ALA A 191 -22.30 -2.26 -11.40
C ALA A 191 -23.03 -1.80 -10.12
N ILE A 192 -22.45 -2.08 -8.94
CA ILE A 192 -22.98 -1.61 -7.66
C ILE A 192 -22.94 -0.08 -7.58
N LEU A 193 -21.79 0.53 -7.86
CA LEU A 193 -21.60 1.98 -7.79
C LEU A 193 -22.46 2.73 -8.82
N SER A 194 -22.68 2.15 -10.00
CA SER A 194 -23.55 2.72 -11.05
C SER A 194 -25.04 2.60 -10.72
N SER A 195 -25.42 1.66 -9.84
CA SER A 195 -26.83 1.35 -9.56
C SER A 195 -27.55 2.49 -8.85
N LYS A 196 -28.74 2.87 -9.34
CA LYS A 196 -29.66 3.81 -8.68
C LYS A 196 -30.09 3.36 -7.28
N LYS A 197 -30.07 2.04 -7.02
CA LYS A 197 -30.44 1.47 -5.72
C LYS A 197 -29.21 1.41 -4.84
N ARG A 198 -29.38 1.79 -3.57
CA ARG A 198 -28.33 1.61 -2.56
C ARG A 198 -27.92 0.14 -2.48
N PRO A 199 -26.62 -0.16 -2.31
CA PRO A 199 -26.17 -1.52 -2.09
C PRO A 199 -26.83 -2.11 -0.84
N LYS A 200 -26.93 -3.44 -0.79
CA LYS A 200 -27.55 -4.15 0.35
C LYS A 200 -26.53 -5.10 0.95
N GLY A 201 -26.48 -5.20 2.27
CA GLY A 201 -25.51 -6.07 2.95
C GLY A 201 -25.68 -7.58 2.72
N HIS A 202 -26.80 -8.02 2.13
CA HIS A 202 -27.00 -9.42 1.72
C HIS A 202 -26.48 -9.75 0.32
N MET A 203 -25.90 -8.77 -0.38
CA MET A 203 -25.19 -9.06 -1.62
C MET A 203 -24.03 -10.01 -1.31
N PRO A 204 -23.64 -10.87 -2.28
CA PRO A 204 -22.45 -11.70 -2.13
C PRO A 204 -21.24 -10.82 -1.79
N CYS A 205 -20.25 -11.41 -1.11
CA CYS A 205 -18.99 -10.74 -0.82
C CYS A 205 -18.02 -10.83 -2.01
N PHE A 206 -17.09 -9.88 -2.12
CA PHE A 206 -16.02 -9.86 -3.12
C PHE A 206 -14.94 -10.94 -2.93
N CYS A 207 -14.98 -11.70 -1.83
CA CYS A 207 -14.10 -12.86 -1.64
C CYS A 207 -14.68 -14.11 -2.29
N GLU A 208 -13.88 -15.16 -2.37
CA GLU A 208 -14.25 -16.46 -2.92
C GLU A 208 -15.43 -17.13 -2.20
N LYS A 209 -15.65 -16.83 -0.91
CA LYS A 209 -16.74 -17.44 -0.12
C LYS A 209 -18.12 -17.01 -0.61
N GLY A 210 -18.26 -15.83 -1.21
CA GLY A 210 -19.53 -15.30 -1.71
C GLY A 210 -20.65 -15.12 -0.67
N ALA A 211 -20.35 -15.26 0.63
CA ALA A 211 -21.31 -15.07 1.72
C ALA A 211 -21.81 -13.61 1.77
N PRO A 212 -22.94 -13.30 2.45
CA PRO A 212 -23.42 -11.93 2.63
C PRO A 212 -22.30 -10.98 3.11
N ILE A 213 -21.97 -9.95 2.34
CA ILE A 213 -20.81 -9.07 2.61
C ILE A 213 -20.83 -8.49 4.03
N ARG A 214 -22.00 -8.10 4.54
CA ARG A 214 -22.14 -7.54 5.91
C ARG A 214 -21.75 -8.50 7.03
N ASN A 215 -21.78 -9.81 6.76
CA ASN A 215 -21.40 -10.86 7.71
C ASN A 215 -20.01 -11.42 7.41
N CYS A 216 -19.58 -11.33 6.14
CA CYS A 216 -18.31 -11.88 5.69
C CYS A 216 -17.15 -10.90 5.96
N HIS A 217 -17.30 -9.64 5.53
CA HIS A 217 -16.30 -8.57 5.67
C HIS A 217 -17.04 -7.26 6.01
N PRO A 218 -17.40 -7.04 7.29
CA PRO A 218 -18.24 -5.91 7.70
C PRO A 218 -17.57 -4.55 7.45
N GLU A 219 -16.26 -4.44 7.60
CA GLU A 219 -15.49 -3.22 7.34
C GLU A 219 -15.51 -2.88 5.85
N ALA A 220 -15.23 -3.85 4.97
CA ALA A 220 -15.37 -3.66 3.53
C ALA A 220 -16.81 -3.29 3.12
N TRP A 221 -17.82 -3.83 3.80
CA TRP A 221 -19.22 -3.43 3.60
C TRP A 221 -19.48 -1.97 3.95
N GLU A 222 -18.99 -1.50 5.10
CA GLU A 222 -19.10 -0.10 5.50
C GLU A 222 -18.33 0.82 4.53
N GLY A 223 -17.14 0.39 4.08
CA GLY A 223 -16.36 1.04 3.03
C GLY A 223 -17.12 1.18 1.71
N LEU A 224 -17.80 0.11 1.26
CA LEU A 224 -18.63 0.13 0.06
C LEU A 224 -19.80 1.12 0.17
N LYS A 225 -20.48 1.18 1.32
CA LYS A 225 -21.56 2.15 1.53
C LYS A 225 -21.03 3.57 1.45
N LYS A 226 -19.87 3.83 2.07
CA LYS A 226 -19.23 5.14 2.06
C LYS A 226 -18.83 5.54 0.64
N LEU A 227 -18.10 4.67 -0.07
CA LEU A 227 -17.68 4.91 -1.46
C LEU A 227 -18.87 5.14 -2.39
N TYR A 228 -19.95 4.37 -2.23
CA TYR A 228 -21.19 4.56 -2.99
C TYR A 228 -21.80 5.94 -2.77
N ALA A 229 -21.88 6.40 -1.51
CA ALA A 229 -22.42 7.71 -1.19
C ALA A 229 -21.54 8.83 -1.80
N ASP A 230 -20.23 8.69 -1.67
CA ASP A 230 -19.25 9.68 -2.13
C ASP A 230 -19.17 9.77 -3.66
N VAL A 231 -19.24 8.65 -4.38
CA VAL A 231 -19.36 8.63 -5.86
C VAL A 231 -20.61 9.38 -6.32
N ARG A 232 -21.74 9.21 -5.62
CA ARG A 232 -22.98 9.92 -5.97
C ARG A 232 -22.92 11.40 -5.65
N ALA A 233 -22.30 11.77 -4.54
CA ALA A 233 -22.17 13.16 -4.12
C ALA A 233 -21.20 13.93 -5.02
N SER A 234 -20.12 13.29 -5.46
CA SER A 234 -19.10 13.91 -6.33
C SER A 234 -19.49 13.96 -7.80
N GLY A 235 -20.34 13.05 -8.28
CA GLY A 235 -20.65 12.92 -9.71
C GLY A 235 -19.46 12.43 -10.53
N VAL A 236 -18.45 11.82 -9.90
CA VAL A 236 -17.28 11.28 -10.58
C VAL A 236 -17.65 10.17 -11.55
N GLU A 237 -17.05 10.20 -12.73
CA GLU A 237 -17.24 9.15 -13.73
C GLU A 237 -16.52 7.86 -13.30
N LEU A 238 -17.23 6.74 -13.42
CA LEU A 238 -16.66 5.43 -13.13
C LEU A 238 -15.84 4.95 -14.33
N PRO A 239 -14.56 4.53 -14.13
CA PRO A 239 -13.73 4.00 -15.20
C PRO A 239 -14.42 2.89 -16.01
N SER A 240 -14.16 2.82 -17.32
CA SER A 240 -14.68 1.71 -18.12
C SER A 240 -13.89 0.43 -17.85
N VAL A 241 -14.49 -0.73 -18.13
CA VAL A 241 -13.79 -2.02 -17.99
C VAL A 241 -12.61 -2.10 -18.96
N ASP A 242 -12.74 -1.48 -20.14
CA ASP A 242 -11.71 -1.46 -21.19
C ASP A 242 -10.51 -0.55 -20.88
N GLN A 243 -10.59 0.26 -19.80
CA GLN A 243 -9.50 1.15 -19.38
C GLN A 243 -8.49 0.49 -18.44
N GLY A 244 -8.74 -0.75 -18.00
CA GLY A 244 -7.79 -1.56 -17.22
C GLY A 244 -6.74 -2.20 -18.11
N GLY A 245 -5.83 -1.43 -18.70
CA GLY A 245 -4.77 -1.96 -19.55
C GLY A 245 -3.47 -2.24 -18.78
N GLY A 246 -3.20 -3.51 -18.51
CA GLY A 246 -1.87 -4.11 -18.25
C GLY A 246 -0.94 -3.43 -17.24
N ALA A 247 -0.91 -3.98 -16.02
CA ALA A 247 0.24 -3.91 -15.12
C ALA A 247 0.80 -5.33 -14.91
#